data_AF-A0A3D9AWI1-F1
#
_entry.id   AF-A0A3D9AWI1-F1
#
_cell.length_a   1.000
_cell.length_b   1.000
_cell.length_c   1.000
_cell.angle_alpha   90.00
_cell.angle_beta   90.00
_cell.angle_gamma   90.00
#
_symmetry.space_group_name_H-M   'P 1'
#
loop_
_entity.id
_entity.type
_entity.pdbx_description
1 polymer ?
#
loop_
_entity_poly.entity_id
_entity_poly.type
_entity_poly.pdbx_seq_one_letter_code
_entity_poly.pdbx_strand_id
1 'polypeptide(L)'
;MLIVLKIILCSGILLGLYHLFLVREKTFTFNRFYLITALLFSLCIPFATIETKEVVKEIPAIVFVEGNEQPIESQIVKPQESFDYTKALLIGYCIVSGILIFKIGYSVIKIKKLKGRKIKYQNRTVFLLKQDLAPFSFWNTIYLSETYFKDSKIENSVFLHEEIHVKQKHSLDILFVEVLKAIFWINPFIWLYKKAMVDNHEFIADESVISKNKNIKTYQELILQEILKQQNLPLIHQFNFNNTKKRFIMMNNKNSKFAKVKNYLAVPVFAVLAIVFAEKTYAKETSEDPGLNIFQKKNTPLATNSNSEKFVKNEEIRIGFNGIGYNDIKKDTVSPRKNINAKVAEVKTISEKGDSKPIQDISTAVEGVAADLVPAEYPGGVNELRKKVSKNFNSTIFGETNGLVRSTITFVVDKNGSIRDLKAEGENEKFNNEVFRVTREANENITWKPATKDGDPVAYRYNLPIAMQFTAFNKAQ
;
A
#
# COMPACT_ATOMS: atom_id res chain seq x y z
N MET A 1 -4.91 -2.96 -4.00
CA MET A 1 -6.10 -2.64 -3.16
C MET A 1 -5.81 -1.56 -2.11
N LEU A 2 -4.72 -1.68 -1.34
CA LEU A 2 -4.36 -0.74 -0.26
C LEU A 2 -4.23 0.72 -0.72
N ILE A 3 -3.64 0.97 -1.89
CA ILE A 3 -3.48 2.32 -2.47
C ILE A 3 -4.83 2.99 -2.74
N VAL A 4 -5.79 2.27 -3.35
CA VAL A 4 -7.12 2.83 -3.66
C VAL A 4 -7.85 3.21 -2.37
N LEU A 5 -7.73 2.40 -1.32
CA LEU A 5 -8.30 2.71 -0.01
C LEU A 5 -7.66 3.97 0.61
N LYS A 6 -6.32 4.08 0.55
CA LYS A 6 -5.59 5.28 0.99
C LYS A 6 -6.09 6.53 0.25
N ILE A 7 -6.27 6.46 -1.07
CA ILE A 7 -6.80 7.57 -1.90
C ILE A 7 -8.20 7.97 -1.44
N ILE A 8 -9.13 7.01 -1.33
CA ILE A 8 -10.52 7.28 -0.93
C ILE A 8 -10.56 7.94 0.44
N LEU A 9 -9.85 7.38 1.42
CA LEU A 9 -9.86 7.87 2.80
C LEU A 9 -9.21 9.25 2.92
N CYS A 10 -8.06 9.48 2.29
CA CYS A 10 -7.39 10.78 2.26
C CYS A 10 -8.27 11.85 1.58
N SER A 11 -8.90 11.50 0.44
CA SER A 11 -9.78 12.42 -0.28
C SER A 11 -11.00 12.82 0.56
N GLY A 12 -11.58 11.87 1.30
CA GLY A 12 -12.70 12.11 2.21
C GLY A 12 -12.35 13.01 3.40
N ILE A 13 -11.20 12.79 4.06
CA ILE A 13 -10.75 13.63 5.18
C ILE A 13 -10.57 15.08 4.73
N LEU A 14 -9.84 15.30 3.64
CA LEU A 14 -9.56 16.65 3.14
C LEU A 14 -10.84 17.38 2.70
N LEU A 15 -11.79 16.65 2.11
CA LEU A 15 -13.09 17.23 1.75
C LEU A 15 -13.94 17.53 2.99
N GLY A 16 -13.87 16.69 4.03
CA GLY A 16 -14.52 16.92 5.31
C GLY A 16 -14.04 18.21 5.97
N LEU A 17 -12.73 18.46 5.95
CA LEU A 17 -12.15 19.71 6.47
C LEU A 17 -12.63 20.94 5.69
N TYR A 18 -12.76 20.85 4.37
CA TYR A 18 -13.37 21.90 3.57
C TYR A 18 -14.80 22.21 4.03
N HIS A 19 -15.63 21.18 4.20
CA HIS A 19 -17.02 21.35 4.60
C HIS A 19 -17.19 21.85 6.04
N LEU A 20 -16.25 21.53 6.94
CA LEU A 20 -16.32 21.94 8.34
C LEU A 20 -15.81 23.37 8.54
N PHE A 21 -14.70 23.74 7.90
CA PHE A 21 -14.02 25.00 8.19
C PHE A 21 -14.11 26.05 7.09
N LEU A 22 -14.05 25.65 5.80
CA LEU A 22 -13.80 26.58 4.69
C LEU A 22 -15.06 26.97 3.92
N VAL A 23 -16.03 26.06 3.76
CA VAL A 23 -17.24 26.29 2.94
C VAL A 23 -18.11 27.43 3.46
N ARG A 24 -17.98 27.81 4.74
CA ARG A 24 -18.77 28.87 5.39
C ARG A 24 -18.11 30.25 5.31
N GLU A 25 -16.87 30.33 4.85
CA GLU A 25 -16.10 31.56 4.79
C GLU A 25 -16.05 32.08 3.34
N LYS A 26 -16.13 33.40 3.16
CA LYS A 26 -15.97 34.11 1.87
C LYS A 26 -14.51 34.22 1.42
N THR A 27 -13.72 33.19 1.68
CA THR A 27 -12.34 33.06 1.20
C THR A 27 -12.31 32.22 -0.08
N PHE A 28 -13.21 32.49 -1.02
CA PHE A 28 -13.50 31.59 -2.14
C PHE A 28 -12.32 31.34 -3.06
N THR A 29 -11.43 32.32 -3.25
CA THR A 29 -10.20 32.13 -4.02
C THR A 29 -9.28 31.12 -3.34
N PHE A 30 -9.11 31.20 -2.01
CA PHE A 30 -8.35 30.21 -1.24
C PHE A 30 -9.02 28.83 -1.32
N ASN A 31 -10.34 28.79 -1.14
CA ASN A 31 -11.12 27.56 -1.21
C ASN A 31 -10.98 26.85 -2.58
N ARG A 32 -10.93 27.62 -3.67
CA ARG A 32 -10.69 27.09 -5.03
C ARG A 32 -9.35 26.34 -5.09
N PHE A 33 -8.28 26.99 -4.65
CA PHE A 33 -6.95 26.38 -4.64
C PHE A 33 -6.89 25.19 -3.69
N TYR A 34 -7.46 25.32 -2.49
CA TYR A 34 -7.56 24.23 -1.53
C TYR A 34 -8.22 23.00 -2.15
N LEU A 35 -9.37 23.14 -2.81
CA LEU A 35 -10.09 22.00 -3.39
C LEU A 35 -9.29 21.28 -4.48
N ILE A 36 -8.60 22.03 -5.34
CA ILE A 36 -7.75 21.46 -6.41
C ILE A 36 -6.54 20.75 -5.79
N THR A 37 -5.82 21.43 -4.88
CA THR A 37 -4.63 20.89 -4.23
C THR A 37 -4.98 19.69 -3.36
N ALA A 38 -6.07 19.73 -2.61
CA ALA A 38 -6.55 18.63 -1.78
C ALA A 38 -6.85 17.38 -2.62
N LEU A 39 -7.55 17.57 -3.75
CA LEU A 39 -7.84 16.47 -4.66
C LEU A 39 -6.55 15.87 -5.22
N LEU A 40 -5.66 16.69 -5.79
CA LEU A 40 -4.37 16.22 -6.32
C LEU A 40 -3.52 15.54 -5.25
N PHE A 41 -3.39 16.14 -4.08
CA PHE A 41 -2.65 15.59 -2.95
C PHE A 41 -3.19 14.21 -2.57
N SER A 42 -4.52 14.05 -2.45
CA SER A 42 -5.11 12.76 -2.08
C SER A 42 -4.87 11.66 -3.10
N LEU A 43 -4.72 12.02 -4.38
CA LEU A 43 -4.42 11.08 -5.46
C LEU A 43 -2.93 10.73 -5.53
N CYS A 44 -2.04 11.68 -5.22
CA CYS A 44 -0.60 11.52 -5.37
C CYS A 44 0.10 10.99 -4.10
N ILE A 45 -0.36 11.36 -2.90
CA ILE A 45 0.37 11.07 -1.65
C ILE A 45 0.62 9.58 -1.38
N PRO A 46 -0.28 8.63 -1.73
CA PRO A 46 -0.02 7.22 -1.48
C PRO A 46 1.12 6.63 -2.32
N PHE A 47 1.59 7.36 -3.34
CA PHE A 47 2.73 6.99 -4.18
C PHE A 47 4.04 7.64 -3.73
N ALA A 48 4.00 8.55 -2.75
CA ALA A 48 5.20 9.15 -2.18
C ALA A 48 5.82 8.18 -1.17
N THR A 49 7.13 8.01 -1.22
CA THR A 49 7.90 7.18 -0.27
C THR A 49 8.59 8.06 0.77
N ILE A 50 8.53 7.65 2.04
CA ILE A 50 9.28 8.24 3.15
C ILE A 50 10.24 7.18 3.66
N GLU A 51 11.53 7.49 3.63
CA GLU A 51 12.56 6.63 4.20
C GLU A 51 12.54 6.76 5.74
N THR A 52 12.32 5.64 6.41
CA THR A 52 12.40 5.58 7.87
C THR A 52 13.42 4.53 8.28
N LYS A 53 14.24 4.83 9.30
CA LYS A 53 15.14 3.85 9.89
C LYS A 53 14.31 2.85 10.69
N GLU A 54 14.33 1.58 10.29
CA GLU A 54 13.74 0.51 11.09
C GLU A 54 14.71 0.17 12.22
N VAL A 55 14.29 0.34 13.47
CA VAL A 55 14.96 -0.35 14.59
C VAL A 55 14.44 -1.78 14.54
N VAL A 56 15.05 -2.62 13.71
CA VAL A 56 14.71 -4.04 13.66
C VAL A 56 15.08 -4.63 15.01
N LYS A 57 14.07 -5.04 15.78
CA LYS A 57 14.29 -5.90 16.94
C LYS A 57 14.59 -7.29 16.38
N GLU A 58 15.87 -7.63 16.23
CA GLU A 58 16.30 -8.93 15.74
C GLU A 58 15.72 -10.02 16.66
N ILE A 59 14.76 -10.79 16.15
CA ILE A 59 14.34 -12.04 16.75
C ILE A 59 15.05 -13.14 15.94
N PRO A 60 15.91 -13.97 16.55
CA PRO A 60 16.61 -15.02 15.83
C PRO A 60 15.59 -16.01 15.25
N ALA A 61 15.65 -16.23 13.94
CA ALA A 61 14.78 -17.17 13.22
C ALA A 61 15.46 -18.54 13.09
N ILE A 62 14.69 -19.62 13.23
CA ILE A 62 15.16 -20.98 12.92
C ILE A 62 15.34 -21.10 11.41
N VAL A 63 16.50 -21.59 10.97
CA VAL A 63 16.78 -21.92 9.57
C VAL A 63 16.82 -23.43 9.45
N PHE A 64 15.80 -24.02 8.83
CA PHE A 64 15.87 -25.42 8.43
C PHE A 64 16.88 -25.50 7.28
N VAL A 65 17.98 -26.21 7.50
CA VAL A 65 18.92 -26.53 6.42
C VAL A 65 18.24 -27.63 5.63
N GLU A 66 17.76 -27.35 4.41
CA GLU A 66 17.32 -28.41 3.53
C GLU A 66 18.52 -29.31 3.24
N GLY A 67 18.47 -30.55 3.75
CA GLY A 67 19.34 -31.60 3.23
C GLY A 67 19.04 -31.78 1.75
N ASN A 68 20.06 -32.11 0.96
CA ASN A 68 19.93 -32.33 -0.48
C ASN A 68 18.90 -33.44 -0.76
N GLU A 69 17.64 -33.09 -0.86
CA GLU A 69 16.64 -33.88 -1.55
C GLU A 69 17.02 -33.80 -3.03
N GLN A 70 17.39 -34.95 -3.60
CA GLN A 70 17.43 -35.10 -5.05
C GLN A 70 16.07 -34.63 -5.57
N PRO A 71 16.00 -33.70 -6.54
CA PRO A 71 14.73 -33.31 -7.09
C PRO A 71 14.14 -34.56 -7.74
N ILE A 72 13.09 -35.11 -7.14
CA ILE A 72 12.16 -35.94 -7.89
C ILE A 72 11.68 -35.00 -8.99
N GLU A 73 11.92 -35.35 -10.26
CA GLU A 73 11.30 -34.67 -11.38
C GLU A 73 9.80 -34.71 -11.15
N SER A 74 9.28 -33.65 -10.53
CA SER A 74 7.86 -33.35 -10.60
C SER A 74 7.60 -33.20 -12.08
N GLN A 75 6.82 -34.12 -12.65
CA GLN A 75 6.26 -33.91 -13.97
C GLN A 75 5.67 -32.50 -13.95
N ILE A 76 6.24 -31.62 -14.78
CA ILE A 76 5.73 -30.28 -14.97
C ILE A 76 4.35 -30.47 -15.60
N VAL A 77 3.31 -30.57 -14.76
CA VAL A 77 1.97 -30.21 -15.18
C VAL A 77 2.14 -28.77 -15.63
N LYS A 78 2.18 -28.56 -16.96
CA LYS A 78 2.15 -27.21 -17.53
C LYS A 78 1.05 -26.48 -16.77
N PRO A 79 1.34 -25.38 -16.07
CA PRO A 79 0.31 -24.62 -15.42
C PRO A 79 -0.74 -24.36 -16.49
N GLN A 80 -1.92 -24.96 -16.34
CA GLN A 80 -3.06 -24.63 -17.18
C GLN A 80 -3.16 -23.11 -17.10
N GLU A 81 -3.08 -22.40 -18.22
CA GLU A 81 -3.12 -20.94 -18.22
C GLU A 81 -4.41 -20.48 -17.53
N SER A 82 -4.30 -20.23 -16.23
CA SER A 82 -5.42 -19.79 -15.44
C SER A 82 -5.71 -18.38 -15.91
N PHE A 83 -6.95 -18.14 -16.32
CA PHE A 83 -7.37 -16.83 -16.78
C PHE A 83 -7.02 -15.78 -15.71
N ASP A 84 -6.17 -14.82 -16.08
CA ASP A 84 -5.70 -13.79 -15.15
C ASP A 84 -6.80 -12.75 -14.95
N TYR A 85 -7.65 -12.98 -13.94
CA TYR A 85 -8.70 -12.06 -13.53
C TYR A 85 -8.18 -10.64 -13.24
N THR A 86 -6.90 -10.48 -12.88
CA THR A 86 -6.29 -9.17 -12.62
C THR A 86 -6.17 -8.37 -13.92
N LYS A 87 -5.65 -9.00 -14.98
CA LYS A 87 -5.56 -8.39 -16.31
C LYS A 87 -6.94 -8.10 -16.88
N ALA A 88 -7.89 -9.02 -16.72
CA ALA A 88 -9.26 -8.81 -17.17
C ALA A 88 -9.95 -7.63 -16.46
N LEU A 89 -9.77 -7.51 -15.14
CA LEU A 89 -10.28 -6.39 -14.35
C LEU A 89 -9.63 -5.07 -14.79
N LEU A 90 -8.32 -5.06 -15.03
CA LEU A 90 -7.61 -3.88 -15.53
C LEU A 90 -8.13 -3.43 -16.91
N ILE A 91 -8.34 -4.36 -17.84
CA ILE A 91 -8.91 -4.08 -19.16
C ILE A 91 -10.32 -3.50 -18.99
N GLY A 92 -11.17 -4.12 -18.17
CA GLY A 92 -12.52 -3.62 -17.87
C GLY A 92 -12.50 -2.20 -17.29
N TYR A 93 -11.58 -1.92 -16.36
CA TYR A 93 -11.38 -0.59 -15.78
C TYR A 93 -11.00 0.45 -16.84
N CYS A 94 -10.08 0.12 -17.74
CA CYS A 94 -9.65 0.98 -18.84
C CYS A 94 -10.80 1.25 -19.82
N ILE A 95 -11.63 0.26 -20.14
CA ILE A 95 -12.79 0.42 -21.02
C ILE A 95 -13.80 1.41 -20.41
N VAL A 96 -14.18 1.22 -19.14
CA VAL A 96 -15.12 2.12 -18.45
C VAL A 96 -14.58 3.55 -18.41
N SER A 97 -13.31 3.71 -18.04
CA SER A 97 -12.64 5.01 -18.00
C SER A 97 -12.62 5.67 -19.39
N GLY A 98 -12.34 4.90 -20.45
CA GLY A 98 -12.37 5.37 -21.84
C GLY A 98 -13.74 5.86 -22.29
N ILE A 99 -14.81 5.13 -21.96
CA ILE A 99 -16.20 5.55 -22.25
C ILE A 99 -16.53 6.86 -21.54
N LEU A 100 -16.13 7.01 -20.28
CA LEU A 100 -16.36 8.24 -19.52
C LEU A 100 -15.57 9.44 -20.10
N ILE A 101 -14.32 9.23 -20.53
CA ILE A 101 -13.52 10.26 -21.21
C ILE A 101 -14.16 10.64 -22.56
N PHE A 102 -14.63 9.66 -23.33
CA PHE A 102 -15.33 9.91 -24.59
C PHE A 102 -16.60 10.74 -24.37
N LYS A 103 -17.38 10.44 -23.33
CA LYS A 103 -18.57 11.22 -22.94
C LYS A 103 -18.23 12.69 -22.66
N ILE A 104 -17.09 12.97 -22.03
CA ILE A 104 -16.61 14.35 -21.80
C ILE A 104 -16.30 15.03 -23.15
N GLY A 105 -15.54 14.35 -24.03
CA GLY A 105 -15.22 14.86 -25.36
C GLY A 105 -16.47 15.16 -26.20
N TYR A 106 -17.44 14.26 -26.18
CA TYR A 106 -18.74 14.44 -26.84
C TYR A 106 -19.50 15.65 -26.29
N SER A 107 -19.48 15.88 -24.97
CA SER A 107 -20.11 17.04 -24.35
C SER A 107 -19.50 18.37 -24.83
N VAL A 108 -18.17 18.43 -24.97
CA VAL A 108 -17.48 19.61 -25.51
C VAL A 108 -17.83 19.83 -26.99
N ILE A 109 -17.91 18.76 -27.78
CA ILE A 109 -18.34 18.84 -29.19
C ILE A 109 -19.78 19.36 -29.28
N LYS A 110 -20.68 18.90 -28.40
CA LYS A 110 -22.07 19.35 -28.34
C LYS A 110 -22.17 20.86 -28.12
N ILE A 111 -21.35 21.43 -27.22
CA ILE A 111 -21.30 22.89 -26.98
C ILE A 111 -20.81 23.62 -28.24
N LYS A 112 -19.77 23.11 -28.92
CA LYS A 112 -19.25 23.72 -30.16
C LYS A 112 -20.22 23.66 -31.33
N LYS A 113 -21.14 22.68 -31.35
CA LYS A 113 -22.17 22.50 -32.39
C LYS A 113 -23.43 23.37 -32.19
N LEU A 114 -23.51 24.15 -31.11
CA LEU A 114 -24.65 25.04 -30.86
C LEU A 114 -24.80 26.08 -31.97
N LYS A 115 -26.04 26.29 -32.43
CA LYS A 115 -26.36 27.24 -33.51
C LYS A 115 -26.60 28.63 -32.96
N GLY A 116 -26.04 29.63 -33.62
CA GLY A 116 -26.12 31.02 -33.19
C GLY A 116 -25.22 31.94 -33.99
N ARG A 117 -25.06 33.17 -33.49
CA ARG A 117 -24.14 34.17 -34.06
C ARG A 117 -23.21 34.73 -32.99
N LYS A 118 -21.98 35.06 -33.39
CA LYS A 118 -20.95 35.59 -32.50
C LYS A 118 -20.97 37.12 -32.55
N ILE A 119 -20.97 37.77 -31.40
CA ILE A 119 -20.85 39.23 -31.24
C ILE A 119 -19.69 39.56 -30.29
N LYS A 120 -19.18 40.80 -30.38
CA LYS A 120 -18.30 41.38 -29.36
C LYS A 120 -19.12 42.32 -28.49
N TYR A 121 -19.14 42.08 -27.19
CA TYR A 121 -19.82 42.93 -26.21
C TYR A 121 -18.87 43.19 -25.04
N GLN A 122 -18.64 44.47 -24.70
CA GLN A 122 -17.69 44.90 -23.66
C GLN A 122 -16.30 44.21 -23.74
N ASN A 123 -15.72 44.14 -24.94
CA ASN A 123 -14.43 43.47 -25.22
C ASN A 123 -14.40 41.95 -24.90
N ARG A 124 -15.57 41.31 -24.80
CA ARG A 124 -15.72 39.87 -24.63
C ARG A 124 -16.46 39.26 -25.81
N THR A 125 -16.14 38.00 -26.07
CA THR A 125 -16.84 37.20 -27.08
C THR A 125 -18.12 36.66 -26.46
N VAL A 126 -19.25 37.04 -27.06
CA VAL A 126 -20.58 36.53 -26.69
C VAL A 126 -21.15 35.78 -27.89
N PHE A 127 -21.66 34.57 -27.67
CA PHE A 127 -22.33 33.75 -28.68
C PHE A 127 -23.82 33.74 -28.39
N LEU A 128 -24.59 34.42 -29.25
CA LEU A 128 -26.04 34.49 -29.15
C LEU A 128 -26.66 33.23 -29.75
N LEU A 129 -27.32 32.45 -28.90
CA LEU A 129 -27.97 31.19 -29.20
C LEU A 129 -29.40 31.43 -29.71
N LYS A 130 -29.78 30.70 -30.77
CA LYS A 130 -31.17 30.69 -31.28
C LYS A 130 -32.15 29.98 -30.34
N GLN A 131 -31.63 29.09 -29.50
CA GLN A 131 -32.40 28.33 -28.52
C GLN A 131 -32.47 29.08 -27.19
N ASP A 132 -33.59 28.94 -26.47
CA ASP A 132 -33.79 29.54 -25.16
C ASP A 132 -33.14 28.66 -24.07
N LEU A 133 -31.87 28.93 -23.79
CA LEU A 133 -31.11 28.33 -22.70
C LEU A 133 -30.71 29.41 -21.69
N ALA A 134 -30.45 28.99 -20.44
CA ALA A 134 -29.80 29.89 -19.48
C ALA A 134 -28.47 30.40 -20.02
N PRO A 135 -28.06 31.59 -19.58
CA PRO A 135 -26.68 32.03 -19.64
C PRO A 135 -25.72 30.95 -19.12
N PHE A 136 -24.65 30.71 -19.87
CA PHE A 136 -23.53 29.93 -19.38
C PHE A 136 -22.25 30.34 -20.09
N SER A 137 -21.11 30.05 -19.47
CA SER A 137 -19.80 30.37 -20.01
C SER A 137 -18.96 29.12 -20.20
N PHE A 138 -18.30 29.04 -21.36
CA PHE A 138 -17.39 27.94 -21.65
C PHE A 138 -16.10 28.45 -22.30
N TRP A 139 -14.97 28.10 -21.69
CA TRP A 139 -13.62 28.45 -22.13
C TRP A 139 -13.39 29.97 -22.17
N ASN A 140 -13.50 30.61 -23.34
CA ASN A 140 -13.33 32.05 -23.52
C ASN A 140 -14.55 32.71 -24.20
N THR A 141 -15.70 32.05 -24.14
CA THR A 141 -16.94 32.47 -24.79
C THR A 141 -18.09 32.44 -23.78
N ILE A 142 -18.84 33.53 -23.73
CA ILE A 142 -20.11 33.62 -23.00
C ILE A 142 -21.23 33.22 -23.96
N TYR A 143 -22.11 32.32 -23.56
CA TYR A 143 -23.26 31.87 -24.34
C TYR A 143 -24.53 32.43 -23.72
N LEU A 144 -25.35 33.12 -24.52
CA LEU A 144 -26.60 33.73 -24.09
C LEU A 144 -27.67 33.44 -25.13
N SER A 145 -28.92 33.22 -24.71
CA SER A 145 -30.03 33.22 -25.66
C SER A 145 -30.21 34.62 -26.27
N GLU A 146 -30.68 34.70 -27.52
CA GLU A 146 -31.07 35.97 -28.15
C GLU A 146 -32.10 36.76 -27.31
N THR A 147 -32.87 36.08 -26.46
CA THR A 147 -33.85 36.71 -25.55
C THR A 147 -33.22 37.63 -24.49
N TYR A 148 -31.92 37.46 -24.18
CA TYR A 148 -31.17 38.32 -23.24
C TYR A 148 -30.58 39.55 -23.90
N PHE A 149 -30.60 39.63 -25.24
CA PHE A 149 -30.07 40.75 -25.99
C PHE A 149 -31.19 41.67 -26.45
N LYS A 150 -31.63 42.55 -25.54
CA LYS A 150 -32.70 43.53 -25.79
C LYS A 150 -32.10 44.92 -25.96
N ASP A 151 -32.57 45.67 -26.96
CA ASP A 151 -32.11 47.04 -27.25
C ASP A 151 -30.58 47.17 -27.32
N SER A 152 -29.93 46.18 -27.93
CA SER A 152 -28.47 46.07 -28.05
C SER A 152 -27.71 46.02 -26.70
N LYS A 153 -28.40 45.67 -25.62
CA LYS A 153 -27.85 45.57 -24.26
C LYS A 153 -28.17 44.22 -23.64
N ILE A 154 -27.33 43.84 -22.68
CA ILE A 154 -27.47 42.65 -21.85
C ILE A 154 -27.60 43.14 -20.41
N GLU A 155 -28.44 42.49 -19.61
CA GLU A 155 -28.53 42.79 -18.18
C GLU A 155 -27.15 42.65 -17.52
N ASN A 156 -26.71 43.71 -16.85
CA ASN A 156 -25.31 43.87 -16.46
C ASN A 156 -24.89 42.83 -15.42
N SER A 157 -25.80 42.40 -14.54
CA SER A 157 -25.50 41.41 -13.50
C SER A 157 -25.25 40.02 -14.10
N VAL A 158 -26.07 39.60 -15.08
CA VAL A 158 -25.88 38.37 -15.86
C VAL A 158 -24.58 38.42 -16.63
N PHE A 159 -24.33 39.49 -17.39
CA PHE A 159 -23.10 39.60 -18.17
C PHE A 159 -21.86 39.54 -17.27
N LEU A 160 -21.86 40.28 -16.17
CA LEU A 160 -20.75 40.30 -15.22
C LEU A 160 -20.53 38.94 -14.55
N HIS A 161 -21.61 38.23 -14.17
CA HIS A 161 -21.52 36.89 -13.61
C HIS A 161 -20.82 35.93 -14.59
N GLU A 162 -21.32 35.86 -15.82
CA GLU A 162 -20.75 35.03 -16.88
C GLU A 162 -19.31 35.41 -17.24
N GLU A 163 -19.01 36.71 -17.25
CA GLU A 163 -17.67 37.20 -17.51
C GLU A 163 -16.65 36.68 -16.48
N ILE A 164 -17.05 36.54 -15.20
CA ILE A 164 -16.15 36.05 -14.15
C ILE A 164 -15.79 34.59 -14.40
N HIS A 165 -16.71 33.74 -14.87
CA HIS A 165 -16.38 32.36 -15.23
C HIS A 165 -15.33 32.27 -16.34
N VAL A 166 -15.42 33.15 -17.34
CA VAL A 166 -14.43 33.26 -18.40
C VAL A 166 -13.09 33.79 -17.87
N LYS A 167 -13.10 34.90 -17.13
CA LYS A 167 -11.89 35.54 -16.59
C LYS A 167 -11.10 34.61 -15.66
N GLN A 168 -11.80 33.89 -14.80
CA GLN A 168 -11.20 32.95 -13.85
C GLN A 168 -10.92 31.58 -14.47
N LYS A 169 -11.30 31.35 -15.73
CA LYS A 169 -11.14 30.08 -16.46
C LYS A 169 -11.79 28.89 -15.73
N HIS A 170 -12.97 29.08 -15.14
CA HIS A 170 -13.66 28.03 -14.37
C HIS A 170 -13.93 26.77 -15.21
N SER A 171 -14.10 26.88 -16.53
CA SER A 171 -14.26 25.71 -17.40
C SER A 171 -13.04 24.76 -17.37
N LEU A 172 -11.82 25.27 -17.12
CA LEU A 172 -10.63 24.42 -17.01
C LEU A 172 -10.69 23.55 -15.76
N ASP A 173 -11.04 24.13 -14.62
CA ASP A 173 -11.22 23.42 -13.36
C ASP A 173 -12.26 22.31 -13.48
N ILE A 174 -13.38 22.58 -14.17
CA ILE A 174 -14.45 21.60 -14.39
C ILE A 174 -14.00 20.48 -15.32
N LEU A 175 -13.31 20.79 -16.43
CA LEU A 175 -12.76 19.77 -17.32
C LEU A 175 -11.72 18.91 -16.60
N PHE A 176 -10.87 19.54 -15.79
CA PHE A 176 -9.85 18.86 -15.00
C PHE A 176 -10.48 17.85 -14.03
N VAL A 177 -11.46 18.24 -13.21
CA VAL A 177 -12.12 17.31 -12.28
C VAL A 177 -12.97 16.27 -13.00
N GLU A 178 -13.56 16.58 -14.16
CA GLU A 178 -14.27 15.59 -14.98
C GLU A 178 -13.33 14.50 -15.50
N VAL A 179 -12.13 14.86 -15.98
CA VAL A 179 -11.11 13.90 -16.41
C VAL A 179 -10.67 13.03 -15.23
N LEU A 180 -10.34 13.64 -14.09
CA LEU A 180 -9.95 12.86 -12.90
C LEU A 180 -11.08 11.95 -12.42
N LYS A 181 -12.34 12.41 -12.47
CA LYS A 181 -13.51 11.58 -12.14
C LYS A 181 -13.70 10.43 -13.13
N ALA A 182 -13.38 10.60 -14.40
CA ALA A 182 -13.42 9.51 -15.37
C ALA A 182 -12.34 8.47 -15.10
N ILE A 183 -11.13 8.91 -14.70
CA ILE A 183 -10.01 8.01 -14.37
C ILE A 183 -10.22 7.34 -13.02
N PHE A 184 -10.69 8.05 -11.99
CA PHE A 184 -10.86 7.57 -10.61
C PHE A 184 -12.34 7.41 -10.26
N TRP A 185 -13.14 6.88 -11.20
CA TRP A 185 -14.60 6.82 -11.09
C TRP A 185 -15.11 6.00 -9.89
N ILE A 186 -14.29 5.06 -9.38
CA ILE A 186 -14.57 4.26 -8.18
C ILE A 186 -14.55 5.12 -6.91
N ASN A 187 -13.81 6.24 -6.88
CA ASN A 187 -13.75 7.10 -5.70
C ASN A 187 -15.04 7.94 -5.58
N PRO A 188 -15.91 7.73 -4.57
CA PRO A 188 -17.15 8.49 -4.44
C PRO A 188 -16.91 9.97 -4.09
N PHE A 189 -15.80 10.31 -3.40
CA PHE A 189 -15.54 11.67 -2.97
C PHE A 189 -15.21 12.61 -4.11
N ILE A 190 -14.70 12.11 -5.25
CA ILE A 190 -14.37 12.97 -6.40
C ILE A 190 -15.62 13.64 -6.99
N TRP A 191 -16.78 12.98 -6.90
CA TRP A 191 -18.08 13.53 -7.29
C TRP A 191 -18.49 14.70 -6.38
N LEU A 192 -18.15 14.60 -5.09
CA LEU A 192 -18.40 15.65 -4.11
C LEU A 192 -17.40 16.81 -4.26
N TYR A 193 -16.13 16.55 -4.58
CA TYR A 193 -15.16 17.58 -4.97
C TYR A 193 -15.67 18.40 -6.16
N LYS A 194 -16.14 17.74 -7.23
CA LYS A 194 -16.75 18.46 -8.36
C LYS A 194 -17.86 19.39 -7.90
N LYS A 195 -18.78 18.89 -7.06
CA LYS A 195 -19.88 19.70 -6.53
C LYS A 195 -19.38 20.90 -5.73
N ALA A 196 -18.40 20.68 -4.84
CA ALA A 196 -17.79 21.73 -4.04
C ALA A 196 -17.08 22.80 -4.89
N MET A 197 -16.40 22.38 -5.96
CA MET A 197 -15.72 23.28 -6.89
C MET A 197 -16.73 24.15 -7.67
N VAL A 198 -17.81 23.54 -8.19
CA VAL A 198 -18.90 24.28 -8.84
C VAL A 198 -19.52 25.28 -7.88
N ASP A 199 -19.91 24.86 -6.67
CA ASP A 199 -20.47 25.76 -5.65
C ASP A 199 -19.52 26.94 -5.38
N ASN A 200 -18.21 26.68 -5.25
CA ASN A 200 -17.22 27.72 -5.00
C ASN A 200 -17.04 28.67 -6.20
N HIS A 201 -17.12 28.18 -7.45
CA HIS A 201 -17.09 29.03 -8.64
C HIS A 201 -18.29 29.97 -8.70
N GLU A 202 -19.48 29.46 -8.39
CA GLU A 202 -20.70 30.28 -8.28
C GLU A 202 -20.53 31.38 -7.23
N PHE A 203 -19.98 31.05 -6.05
CA PHE A 203 -19.74 32.04 -4.99
C PHE A 203 -18.74 33.12 -5.40
N ILE A 204 -17.68 32.77 -6.14
CA ILE A 204 -16.73 33.76 -6.69
C ILE A 204 -17.44 34.71 -7.65
N ALA A 205 -18.28 34.17 -8.55
CA ALA A 205 -19.02 34.97 -9.51
C ALA A 205 -20.05 35.88 -8.83
N ASP A 206 -20.82 35.34 -7.88
CA ASP A 206 -21.82 36.07 -7.09
C ASP A 206 -21.20 37.23 -6.30
N GLU A 207 -20.10 36.99 -5.57
CA GLU A 207 -19.41 38.02 -4.80
C GLU A 207 -18.80 39.11 -5.72
N SER A 208 -18.34 38.72 -6.91
CA SER A 208 -17.84 39.67 -7.92
C SER A 208 -18.94 40.56 -8.50
N VAL A 209 -20.18 40.05 -8.59
CA VAL A 209 -21.35 40.85 -8.97
C VAL A 209 -21.75 41.78 -7.84
N ILE A 210 -21.90 41.27 -6.61
CA ILE A 210 -22.36 42.04 -5.44
C ILE A 210 -21.38 43.16 -5.07
N SER A 211 -20.07 42.92 -5.20
CA SER A 211 -19.05 43.94 -4.94
C SER A 211 -19.16 45.14 -5.90
N LYS A 212 -19.71 44.95 -7.11
CA LYS A 212 -19.95 46.02 -8.09
C LYS A 212 -21.38 46.58 -8.03
N ASN A 213 -22.37 45.70 -7.87
CA ASN A 213 -23.79 46.01 -7.80
C ASN A 213 -24.25 45.84 -6.35
N LYS A 214 -24.33 46.93 -5.59
CA LYS A 214 -24.64 46.91 -4.14
C LYS A 214 -26.05 46.42 -3.77
N ASN A 215 -26.89 46.04 -4.73
CA ASN A 215 -28.25 45.57 -4.49
C ASN A 215 -28.34 44.04 -4.59
N ILE A 216 -28.11 43.37 -3.45
CA ILE A 216 -28.18 41.91 -3.32
C ILE A 216 -29.59 41.37 -3.66
N LYS A 217 -30.65 42.08 -3.24
CA LYS A 217 -32.04 41.61 -3.42
C LYS A 217 -32.42 41.51 -4.88
N THR A 218 -32.19 42.58 -5.65
CA THR A 218 -32.47 42.59 -7.10
C THR A 218 -31.68 41.50 -7.82
N TYR A 219 -30.44 41.24 -7.40
CA TYR A 219 -29.66 40.15 -7.98
C TYR A 219 -30.21 38.76 -7.64
N GLN A 220 -30.65 38.53 -6.39
CA GLN A 220 -31.29 37.29 -5.98
C GLN A 220 -32.62 37.04 -6.69
N GLU A 221 -33.43 38.08 -6.88
CA GLU A 221 -34.67 38.02 -7.66
C GLU A 221 -34.40 37.63 -9.11
N LEU A 222 -33.35 38.19 -9.72
CA LEU A 222 -32.95 37.84 -11.07
C LEU A 222 -32.54 36.36 -11.18
N ILE A 223 -31.70 35.87 -10.25
CA ILE A 223 -31.30 34.46 -10.22
C ILE A 223 -32.53 33.54 -10.05
N LEU A 224 -33.47 33.93 -9.19
CA LEU A 224 -34.68 33.15 -8.96
C LEU A 224 -35.56 33.10 -10.22
N GLN A 225 -35.75 34.24 -10.89
CA GLN A 225 -36.49 34.31 -12.16
C GLN A 225 -35.85 33.44 -13.25
N GLU A 226 -34.51 33.45 -13.33
CA GLU A 226 -33.77 32.62 -14.28
C GLU A 226 -34.04 31.13 -14.06
N ILE A 227 -33.99 30.67 -12.81
CA ILE A 227 -34.23 29.27 -12.47
C ILE A 227 -35.69 28.86 -12.76
N LEU A 228 -36.66 29.74 -12.47
CA LEU A 228 -38.08 29.48 -12.70
C LEU A 228 -38.42 29.34 -14.18
N LYS A 229 -37.77 30.14 -15.06
CA LYS A 229 -37.99 30.10 -16.51
C LYS A 229 -37.63 28.74 -17.14
N GLN A 230 -36.75 27.97 -16.51
CA GLN A 230 -36.27 26.68 -17.02
C GLN A 230 -37.14 25.46 -16.63
N GLN A 231 -38.27 25.66 -15.92
CA GLN A 231 -39.00 24.57 -15.24
C GLN A 231 -40.20 23.97 -15.99
N ASN A 232 -40.16 23.84 -17.31
CA ASN A 232 -41.31 23.36 -18.09
C ASN A 232 -41.32 21.83 -18.35
N LEU A 233 -41.06 20.96 -17.36
CA LEU A 233 -41.25 19.51 -17.52
C LEU A 233 -41.91 18.81 -16.30
N PRO A 234 -43.10 18.19 -16.46
CA PRO A 234 -43.95 17.71 -15.37
C PRO A 234 -43.56 16.37 -14.70
N LEU A 235 -42.46 15.71 -15.11
CA LEU A 235 -42.08 14.37 -14.60
C LEU A 235 -40.70 14.32 -13.90
N ILE A 236 -40.19 15.46 -13.43
CA ILE A 236 -38.80 15.55 -12.94
C ILE A 236 -38.78 16.14 -11.52
N HIS A 237 -37.97 15.56 -10.62
CA HIS A 237 -37.53 16.24 -9.40
C HIS A 237 -36.62 17.42 -9.77
N GLN A 238 -37.22 18.56 -10.13
CA GLN A 238 -36.51 19.71 -10.66
C GLN A 238 -36.65 20.92 -9.74
N PHE A 239 -36.02 20.82 -8.57
CA PHE A 239 -35.66 22.00 -7.80
C PHE A 239 -34.25 21.82 -7.25
N ASN A 240 -33.27 22.46 -7.89
CA ASN A 240 -31.89 22.55 -7.39
C ASN A 240 -31.81 23.51 -6.17
N PHE A 241 -32.81 23.48 -5.28
CA PHE A 241 -32.94 24.36 -4.11
C PHE A 241 -31.65 24.44 -3.35
N ASN A 242 -30.99 23.29 -3.18
CA ASN A 242 -29.82 23.18 -2.34
C ASN A 242 -28.64 24.00 -2.87
N ASN A 243 -28.49 24.21 -4.17
CA ASN A 243 -27.40 25.01 -4.72
C ASN A 243 -27.75 26.51 -4.69
N THR A 244 -28.95 26.89 -5.12
CA THR A 244 -29.40 28.30 -5.08
C THR A 244 -29.52 28.82 -3.65
N LYS A 245 -30.03 27.99 -2.73
CA LYS A 245 -30.07 28.29 -1.29
C LYS A 245 -28.68 28.55 -0.74
N LYS A 246 -27.68 27.73 -1.10
CA LYS A 246 -26.29 27.95 -0.68
C LYS A 246 -25.76 29.29 -1.20
N ARG A 247 -25.99 29.62 -2.48
CA ARG A 247 -25.63 30.91 -3.07
C ARG A 247 -26.25 32.05 -2.27
N PHE A 248 -27.56 32.02 -2.00
CA PHE A 248 -28.25 33.09 -1.26
C PHE A 248 -27.79 33.22 0.19
N ILE A 249 -27.55 32.11 0.89
CA ILE A 249 -26.95 32.12 2.23
C ILE A 249 -25.57 32.77 2.17
N MET A 250 -24.74 32.37 1.21
CA MET A 250 -23.38 32.85 1.09
C MET A 250 -23.30 34.33 0.74
N MET A 251 -24.16 34.84 -0.14
CA MET A 251 -24.25 36.26 -0.48
C MET A 251 -24.49 37.13 0.76
N ASN A 252 -25.38 36.69 1.65
CA ASN A 252 -25.78 37.43 2.86
C ASN A 252 -24.84 37.22 4.06
N ASN A 253 -23.97 36.22 4.02
CA ASN A 253 -23.07 35.91 5.13
C ASN A 253 -21.90 36.89 5.26
N LYS A 254 -21.31 36.91 6.46
CA LYS A 254 -20.04 37.59 6.75
C LYS A 254 -19.02 36.57 7.22
N ASN A 255 -17.74 36.85 6.99
CA ASN A 255 -16.66 36.01 7.47
C ASN A 255 -16.59 35.99 8.99
N SER A 256 -16.17 34.86 9.55
CA SER A 256 -15.82 34.79 10.95
C SER A 256 -14.50 35.54 11.20
N LYS A 257 -14.29 35.98 12.45
CA LYS A 257 -13.04 36.63 12.88
C LYS A 257 -11.80 35.74 12.63
N PHE A 258 -11.99 34.42 12.59
CA PHE A 258 -10.93 33.44 12.41
C PHE A 258 -10.81 32.91 10.97
N ALA A 259 -11.48 33.51 9.98
CA ALA A 259 -11.46 33.01 8.60
C ALA A 259 -10.05 32.80 8.05
N LYS A 260 -9.13 33.76 8.26
CA LYS A 260 -7.73 33.63 7.83
C LYS A 260 -7.00 32.50 8.56
N VAL A 261 -7.22 32.34 9.87
CA VAL A 261 -6.60 31.27 10.68
C VAL A 261 -7.05 29.89 10.18
N LYS A 262 -8.34 29.74 9.86
CA LYS A 262 -8.88 28.50 9.28
C LYS A 262 -8.23 28.14 7.94
N ASN A 263 -7.85 29.12 7.13
CA ASN A 263 -7.10 28.85 5.89
C ASN A 263 -5.70 28.31 6.20
N TYR A 264 -5.00 28.90 7.17
CA TYR A 264 -3.66 28.44 7.56
C TYR A 264 -3.67 27.05 8.21
N LEU A 265 -4.79 26.63 8.81
CA LEU A 265 -4.96 25.27 9.34
C LEU A 265 -4.80 24.18 8.27
N ALA A 266 -4.96 24.50 6.99
CA ALA A 266 -4.76 23.53 5.91
C ALA A 266 -3.32 22.98 5.89
N VAL A 267 -2.31 23.83 6.10
CA VAL A 267 -0.88 23.47 5.98
C VAL A 267 -0.46 22.35 6.95
N PRO A 268 -0.66 22.46 8.28
CA PRO A 268 -0.28 21.40 9.20
C PRO A 268 -1.07 20.11 8.95
N VAL A 269 -2.34 20.21 8.51
CA VAL A 269 -3.13 19.02 8.13
C VAL A 269 -2.47 18.30 6.97
N PHE A 270 -2.09 18.99 5.90
CA PHE A 270 -1.41 18.37 4.76
C PHE A 270 -0.10 17.69 5.18
N ALA A 271 0.68 18.32 6.06
CA ALA A 271 1.91 17.73 6.58
C ALA A 271 1.65 16.43 7.37
N VAL A 272 0.67 16.43 8.28
CA VAL A 272 0.30 15.24 9.05
C VAL A 272 -0.20 14.13 8.12
N LEU A 273 -1.08 14.45 7.16
CA LEU A 273 -1.58 13.46 6.20
C LEU A 273 -0.47 12.93 5.29
N ALA A 274 0.55 13.74 4.97
CA ALA A 274 1.70 13.27 4.20
C ALA A 274 2.45 12.16 4.96
N ILE A 275 2.72 12.37 6.25
CA ILE A 275 3.39 11.39 7.11
C ILE A 275 2.55 10.11 7.28
N VAL A 276 1.22 10.24 7.39
CA VAL A 276 0.31 9.11 7.64
C VAL A 276 0.06 8.27 6.39
N PHE A 277 -0.08 8.89 5.21
CA PHE A 277 -0.50 8.18 3.99
C PHE A 277 0.63 7.83 3.02
N ALA A 278 1.79 8.47 3.14
CA ALA A 278 2.96 8.08 2.34
C ALA A 278 3.40 6.65 2.65
N GLU A 279 3.99 6.00 1.65
CA GLU A 279 4.55 4.67 1.78
C GLU A 279 5.87 4.73 2.57
N LYS A 280 6.05 3.85 3.55
CA LYS A 280 7.29 3.81 4.34
C LYS A 280 8.25 2.80 3.72
N THR A 281 9.45 3.23 3.39
CA THR A 281 10.53 2.35 2.97
C THR A 281 11.61 2.29 4.03
N TYR A 282 12.09 1.09 4.34
CA TYR A 282 13.13 0.88 5.34
C TYR A 282 14.47 0.72 4.64
N ALA A 283 15.41 1.60 4.98
CA ALA A 283 16.79 1.42 4.55
C ALA A 283 17.39 0.25 5.33
N LYS A 284 17.71 -0.83 4.63
CA LYS A 284 18.48 -1.94 5.20
C LYS A 284 19.95 -1.54 5.11
N GLU A 285 20.62 -1.36 6.25
CA GLU A 285 22.08 -1.25 6.25
C GLU A 285 22.62 -2.61 5.78
N THR A 286 23.32 -2.61 4.63
CA THR A 286 24.07 -3.77 4.18
C THR A 286 25.23 -3.96 5.15
N SER A 287 25.03 -4.74 6.20
CA SER A 287 26.15 -5.37 6.89
C SER A 287 26.79 -6.33 5.89
N GLU A 288 27.96 -5.97 5.35
CA GLU A 288 28.84 -6.92 4.71
C GLU A 288 29.14 -8.03 5.72
N ASP A 289 28.42 -9.15 5.62
CA ASP A 289 28.74 -10.38 6.35
C ASP A 289 29.94 -11.03 5.65
N PRO A 290 31.12 -11.11 6.29
CA PRO A 290 32.30 -11.74 5.70
C PRO A 290 32.15 -13.27 5.53
N GLY A 291 31.04 -13.87 5.98
CA GLY A 291 30.91 -15.33 6.12
C GLY A 291 30.33 -16.11 4.93
N LEU A 292 29.76 -15.49 3.90
CA LEU A 292 28.97 -16.21 2.89
C LEU A 292 29.65 -16.48 1.53
N ASN A 293 30.99 -16.54 1.48
CA ASN A 293 31.74 -16.85 0.25
C ASN A 293 32.43 -18.23 0.23
N ILE A 294 31.95 -19.21 1.00
CA ILE A 294 32.57 -20.56 1.03
C ILE A 294 31.86 -21.59 0.13
N PHE A 295 30.67 -21.31 -0.42
CA PHE A 295 29.91 -22.32 -1.19
C PHE A 295 29.38 -21.87 -2.56
N GLN A 296 30.19 -21.13 -3.33
CA GLN A 296 30.02 -21.10 -4.80
C GLN A 296 31.38 -21.09 -5.48
N LYS A 297 31.92 -22.29 -5.74
CA LYS A 297 32.95 -22.47 -6.77
C LYS A 297 32.58 -23.69 -7.62
N LYS A 298 32.71 -23.51 -8.94
CA LYS A 298 32.41 -24.42 -10.07
C LYS A 298 30.91 -24.51 -10.40
N ASN A 299 30.42 -24.07 -11.58
CA ASN A 299 30.94 -24.34 -12.92
C ASN A 299 30.68 -23.16 -13.88
N THR A 300 31.67 -22.81 -14.69
CA THR A 300 31.43 -22.13 -15.98
C THR A 300 32.36 -22.75 -17.01
N PRO A 301 31.84 -23.28 -18.13
CA PRO A 301 32.67 -23.73 -19.24
C PRO A 301 33.24 -22.54 -20.00
N LEU A 302 34.46 -22.75 -20.46
CA LEU A 302 35.27 -21.84 -21.27
C LEU A 302 34.76 -21.81 -22.71
N ALA A 303 34.41 -20.64 -23.24
CA ALA A 303 34.52 -20.32 -24.67
C ALA A 303 34.50 -18.79 -24.92
N THR A 304 35.68 -18.29 -25.31
CA THR A 304 36.03 -17.17 -26.22
C THR A 304 34.93 -16.79 -27.24
N ASN A 305 34.77 -15.58 -27.81
CA ASN A 305 35.52 -14.33 -28.07
C ASN A 305 34.43 -13.33 -28.59
N SER A 306 34.44 -12.00 -28.49
CA SER A 306 35.37 -11.02 -29.08
C SER A 306 34.84 -9.57 -28.87
N ASN A 307 35.78 -8.66 -28.55
CA ASN A 307 35.96 -7.26 -28.97
C ASN A 307 34.81 -6.23 -29.07
N SER A 308 34.90 -5.15 -28.27
CA SER A 308 35.29 -3.76 -28.68
C SER A 308 34.98 -2.77 -27.54
N GLU A 309 36.00 -2.18 -26.88
CA GLU A 309 36.45 -0.76 -26.98
C GLU A 309 35.44 0.29 -26.43
N LYS A 310 35.74 1.32 -25.61
CA LYS A 310 36.96 1.93 -25.03
C LYS A 310 36.56 3.17 -24.16
N PHE A 311 37.54 3.69 -23.39
CA PHE A 311 37.67 5.02 -22.71
C PHE A 311 37.02 5.22 -21.30
N VAL A 312 37.75 5.31 -20.16
CA VAL A 312 38.72 6.34 -19.63
C VAL A 312 37.96 7.53 -18.99
N LYS A 313 38.18 8.06 -17.77
CA LYS A 313 39.27 8.03 -16.76
C LYS A 313 38.77 8.68 -15.43
N ASN A 314 39.39 8.30 -14.30
CA ASN A 314 39.94 9.11 -13.17
C ASN A 314 39.05 10.16 -12.44
N GLU A 315 39.22 10.51 -11.15
CA GLU A 315 40.22 10.28 -10.10
C GLU A 315 39.61 10.74 -8.74
N GLU A 316 40.43 10.72 -7.67
CA GLU A 316 40.26 11.36 -6.34
C GLU A 316 39.70 10.47 -5.21
N ILE A 317 40.24 10.41 -3.98
CA ILE A 317 41.34 11.12 -3.28
C ILE A 317 41.74 10.27 -2.04
N ARG A 318 42.98 10.47 -1.58
CA ARG A 318 43.58 9.89 -0.36
C ARG A 318 43.19 10.63 0.95
N ILE A 319 42.90 9.84 1.97
CA ILE A 319 43.41 9.81 3.37
C ILE A 319 43.61 11.14 4.15
N GLY A 320 43.02 11.22 5.35
CA GLY A 320 43.45 12.13 6.43
C GLY A 320 42.92 11.73 7.82
N PHE A 321 43.80 11.21 8.68
CA PHE A 321 43.60 10.96 10.11
C PHE A 321 43.69 12.26 10.92
N ASN A 322 42.99 12.35 12.05
CA ASN A 322 43.51 12.93 13.30
C ASN A 322 42.56 12.68 14.47
N GLY A 323 43.09 12.08 15.55
CA GLY A 323 42.42 11.87 16.82
C GLY A 323 42.90 12.84 17.90
N ILE A 324 42.10 12.99 18.96
CA ILE A 324 42.39 13.51 20.32
C ILE A 324 41.19 13.02 21.17
N GLY A 325 41.23 12.49 22.40
CA GLY A 325 42.24 12.26 23.42
C GLY A 325 41.52 12.21 24.80
N TYR A 326 41.96 11.31 25.70
CA TYR A 326 41.78 11.31 27.18
C TYR A 326 40.35 11.15 27.77
N ASN A 327 40.09 10.58 28.96
CA ASN A 327 40.88 10.01 30.06
C ASN A 327 39.93 9.21 31.00
N ASP A 328 40.51 8.27 31.75
CA ASP A 328 40.17 7.80 33.11
C ASP A 328 38.71 7.74 33.60
N ILE A 329 38.33 6.58 34.17
CA ILE A 329 37.92 6.45 35.59
C ILE A 329 37.86 4.95 35.97
N LYS A 330 38.58 4.65 37.06
CA LYS A 330 38.55 3.40 37.84
C LYS A 330 37.16 3.09 38.40
N LYS A 331 36.85 1.80 38.56
CA LYS A 331 36.10 1.22 39.70
C LYS A 331 36.39 -0.28 39.72
N ASP A 332 37.26 -0.69 40.63
CA ASP A 332 36.93 -1.21 41.96
C ASP A 332 36.36 -2.63 41.93
N THR A 333 37.25 -3.53 42.34
CA THR A 333 37.08 -4.90 42.80
C THR A 333 36.00 -5.07 43.87
N VAL A 334 35.17 -6.11 43.75
CA VAL A 334 34.85 -7.05 44.84
C VAL A 334 34.65 -8.47 44.27
N SER A 335 35.37 -9.42 44.85
CA SER A 335 35.40 -10.86 44.54
C SER A 335 34.38 -11.66 45.40
N PRO A 336 34.32 -13.01 45.36
CA PRO A 336 33.08 -13.76 45.20
C PRO A 336 32.60 -14.44 46.49
N ARG A 337 31.32 -14.86 46.53
CA ARG A 337 30.83 -15.80 47.56
C ARG A 337 30.33 -17.11 46.95
N LYS A 338 31.21 -18.13 47.05
CA LYS A 338 30.89 -19.56 47.33
C LYS A 338 29.90 -19.65 48.50
N ASN A 339 29.03 -20.64 48.71
CA ASN A 339 28.90 -22.05 48.36
C ASN A 339 27.37 -22.37 48.49
N ILE A 340 26.81 -23.49 48.03
CA ILE A 340 26.68 -24.75 48.79
C ILE A 340 26.13 -25.85 47.86
N ASN A 341 26.71 -27.04 48.01
CA ASN A 341 26.37 -28.32 47.39
C ASN A 341 25.04 -28.92 47.87
N ALA A 342 24.34 -29.65 46.99
CA ALA A 342 23.54 -30.84 47.32
C ALA A 342 23.40 -31.71 46.04
N LYS A 343 24.24 -32.73 45.88
CA LYS A 343 23.97 -34.18 46.09
C LYS A 343 22.87 -34.80 45.20
N VAL A 344 23.37 -35.43 44.13
CA VAL A 344 23.07 -36.76 43.58
C VAL A 344 21.96 -37.57 44.28
N ALA A 345 20.98 -37.99 43.48
CA ALA A 345 20.24 -39.23 43.68
C ALA A 345 20.27 -40.00 42.36
N GLU A 346 20.72 -41.25 42.44
CA GLU A 346 20.88 -42.20 41.34
C GLU A 346 19.90 -43.37 41.54
N VAL A 347 19.69 -44.10 40.44
CA VAL A 347 19.15 -45.47 40.33
C VAL A 347 17.62 -45.64 40.26
N LYS A 348 17.11 -46.03 39.08
CA LYS A 348 16.73 -47.43 38.79
C LYS A 348 16.28 -47.64 37.35
N THR A 349 17.15 -48.33 36.62
CA THR A 349 16.91 -49.11 35.42
C THR A 349 15.91 -50.23 35.71
N ILE A 350 14.88 -50.38 34.88
CA ILE A 350 14.16 -51.64 34.70
C ILE A 350 14.27 -51.99 33.22
N SER A 351 14.93 -53.11 32.97
CA SER A 351 15.07 -53.77 31.68
C SER A 351 13.93 -54.77 31.56
N GLU A 352 13.12 -54.68 30.51
CA GLU A 352 12.37 -55.81 29.97
C GLU A 352 12.93 -56.19 28.60
N LYS A 353 13.44 -57.42 28.53
CA LYS A 353 13.83 -58.13 27.32
C LYS A 353 12.56 -58.64 26.62
N GLY A 354 12.45 -58.41 25.32
CA GLY A 354 11.49 -59.07 24.45
C GLY A 354 12.00 -59.09 23.00
N ASP A 355 12.51 -60.26 22.58
CA ASP A 355 12.71 -60.77 21.23
C ASP A 355 13.10 -59.82 20.08
N SER A 356 14.42 -59.75 19.86
CA SER A 356 15.03 -59.26 18.62
C SER A 356 14.89 -60.29 17.50
N LYS A 357 13.94 -60.09 16.59
CA LYS A 357 14.15 -60.44 15.17
C LYS A 357 14.93 -59.31 14.51
N PRO A 358 15.98 -59.58 13.71
CA PRO A 358 16.72 -58.51 13.05
C PRO A 358 15.79 -57.80 12.07
N ILE A 359 15.51 -56.53 12.32
CA ILE A 359 14.91 -55.64 11.32
C ILE A 359 15.99 -55.42 10.27
N GLN A 360 15.70 -55.79 9.02
CA GLN A 360 16.59 -55.52 7.89
C GLN A 360 16.93 -54.04 7.83
N ASP A 361 18.23 -53.76 7.91
CA ASP A 361 18.82 -52.46 7.66
C ASP A 361 18.68 -52.15 6.16
N ILE A 362 17.75 -51.27 5.82
CA ILE A 362 17.64 -50.69 4.47
C ILE A 362 18.12 -49.23 4.56
N SER A 363 19.36 -49.05 5.03
CA SER A 363 20.08 -47.77 4.95
C SER A 363 21.48 -47.97 4.40
N THR A 364 21.60 -48.68 3.29
CA THR A 364 22.68 -48.44 2.34
C THR A 364 22.02 -48.04 1.03
N ALA A 365 22.33 -46.83 0.56
CA ALA A 365 22.08 -46.44 -0.80
C ALA A 365 22.86 -47.41 -1.71
N VAL A 366 22.16 -48.44 -2.19
CA VAL A 366 22.55 -49.18 -3.38
C VAL A 366 21.96 -48.39 -4.54
N GLU A 367 22.79 -48.01 -5.50
CA GLU A 367 22.34 -47.53 -6.80
C GLU A 367 21.30 -48.52 -7.36
N GLY A 368 20.04 -48.09 -7.40
CA GLY A 368 18.93 -48.94 -7.81
C GLY A 368 17.62 -48.45 -7.22
N VAL A 369 16.86 -47.72 -8.03
CA VAL A 369 15.52 -47.19 -7.78
C VAL A 369 14.60 -48.25 -7.13
N ALA A 370 14.20 -48.04 -5.87
CA ALA A 370 13.01 -48.72 -5.33
C ALA A 370 11.78 -47.99 -5.90
N ALA A 371 11.26 -48.50 -7.03
CA ALA A 371 10.30 -47.78 -7.88
C ALA A 371 8.96 -47.43 -7.22
N ASP A 372 8.62 -47.99 -6.05
CA ASP A 372 7.30 -47.84 -5.43
C ASP A 372 7.33 -47.44 -3.94
N LEU A 373 8.38 -46.76 -3.46
CA LEU A 373 8.40 -46.22 -2.08
C LEU A 373 7.79 -44.81 -2.04
N VAL A 374 6.62 -44.69 -1.40
CA VAL A 374 6.03 -43.40 -1.01
C VAL A 374 6.43 -43.11 0.44
N PRO A 375 7.11 -41.98 0.73
CA PRO A 375 7.50 -41.63 2.09
C PRO A 375 6.26 -41.34 2.97
N ALA A 376 6.46 -41.38 4.29
CA ALA A 376 5.41 -40.97 5.22
C ALA A 376 5.08 -39.48 5.02
N GLU A 377 3.92 -39.03 5.49
CA GLU A 377 3.50 -37.63 5.32
C GLU A 377 2.89 -37.09 6.62
N TYR A 378 3.43 -35.97 7.08
CA TYR A 378 2.85 -35.21 8.19
C TYR A 378 1.52 -34.59 7.73
N PRO A 379 0.46 -34.55 8.55
CA PRO A 379 -0.79 -33.90 8.16
C PRO A 379 -0.59 -32.42 7.77
N GLY A 380 -0.88 -32.09 6.50
CA GLY A 380 -0.61 -30.76 5.95
C GLY A 380 0.82 -30.57 5.38
N GLY A 381 1.58 -31.65 5.27
CA GLY A 381 2.93 -31.67 4.71
C GLY A 381 4.04 -31.29 5.71
N VAL A 382 5.29 -31.54 5.33
CA VAL A 382 6.48 -31.27 6.17
C VAL A 382 6.62 -29.78 6.55
N ASN A 383 6.07 -28.87 5.75
CA ASN A 383 6.09 -27.43 6.04
C ASN A 383 5.21 -27.07 7.25
N GLU A 384 4.08 -27.74 7.47
CA GLU A 384 3.27 -27.52 8.67
C GLU A 384 3.96 -28.04 9.93
N LEU A 385 4.71 -29.14 9.83
CA LEU A 385 5.60 -29.60 10.91
C LEU A 385 6.66 -28.53 11.24
N ARG A 386 7.37 -28.00 10.23
CA ARG A 386 8.38 -26.93 10.39
C ARG A 386 7.79 -25.69 11.07
N LYS A 387 6.56 -25.31 10.69
CA LYS A 387 5.85 -24.17 11.27
C LYS A 387 5.47 -24.38 12.74
N LYS A 388 4.98 -25.56 13.11
CA LYS A 388 4.70 -25.90 14.52
C LYS A 388 5.97 -25.91 15.37
N VAL A 389 7.03 -26.53 14.88
CA VAL A 389 8.36 -26.53 15.50
C VAL A 389 8.85 -25.09 15.72
N SER A 390 8.75 -24.24 14.70
CA SER A 390 9.19 -22.84 14.77
C SER A 390 8.38 -22.00 15.75
N LYS A 391 7.06 -22.21 15.79
CA LYS A 391 6.15 -21.46 16.66
C LYS A 391 6.40 -21.75 18.14
N ASN A 392 6.73 -22.99 18.47
CA ASN A 392 6.88 -23.44 19.84
C ASN A 392 8.33 -23.38 20.35
N PHE A 393 9.27 -22.97 19.49
CA PHE A 393 10.68 -22.85 19.84
C PHE A 393 10.94 -21.65 20.75
N ASN A 394 11.57 -21.91 21.89
CA ASN A 394 11.94 -20.92 22.87
C ASN A 394 13.39 -20.48 22.67
N SER A 395 13.61 -19.40 21.91
CA SER A 395 14.95 -18.85 21.69
C SER A 395 15.56 -18.14 22.91
N THR A 396 14.79 -17.91 23.99
CA THR A 396 15.28 -17.15 25.16
C THR A 396 16.22 -17.95 26.06
N ILE A 397 16.19 -19.29 26.00
CA ILE A 397 17.03 -20.17 26.83
C ILE A 397 18.51 -20.16 26.39
N PHE A 398 18.80 -19.56 25.24
CA PHE A 398 20.12 -19.58 24.61
C PHE A 398 21.03 -18.43 25.04
N GLY A 399 20.53 -17.41 25.76
CA GLY A 399 21.36 -16.38 26.40
C GLY A 399 22.40 -15.76 25.44
N GLU A 400 23.69 -15.91 25.78
CA GLU A 400 24.85 -15.42 25.02
C GLU A 400 25.36 -16.39 23.93
N THR A 401 24.54 -17.36 23.50
CA THR A 401 24.93 -18.26 22.39
C THR A 401 25.13 -17.42 21.14
N ASN A 402 26.31 -17.53 20.53
CA ASN A 402 26.68 -16.79 19.31
C ASN A 402 27.03 -17.77 18.20
N GLY A 403 26.71 -17.41 16.96
CA GLY A 403 27.08 -18.20 15.78
C GLY A 403 26.03 -19.23 15.37
N LEU A 404 26.40 -20.05 14.38
CA LEU A 404 25.54 -21.07 13.82
C LEU A 404 25.53 -22.31 14.71
N VAL A 405 24.35 -22.71 15.17
CA VAL A 405 24.15 -23.93 15.93
C VAL A 405 23.34 -24.91 15.08
N ARG A 406 23.71 -26.20 15.12
CA ARG A 406 23.07 -27.27 14.35
C ARG A 406 22.64 -28.42 15.25
N SER A 407 21.55 -29.06 14.88
CA SER A 407 21.06 -30.32 15.44
C SER A 407 20.39 -31.14 14.35
N THR A 408 20.42 -32.45 14.49
CA THR A 408 19.83 -33.41 13.57
C THR A 408 18.78 -34.21 14.32
N ILE A 409 17.52 -34.09 13.89
CA ILE A 409 16.43 -34.87 14.45
C ILE A 409 16.31 -36.20 13.71
N THR A 410 16.30 -37.29 14.44
CA THR A 410 15.95 -38.62 13.91
C THR A 410 14.71 -39.15 14.60
N PHE A 411 13.75 -39.70 13.86
CA PHE A 411 12.60 -40.44 14.40
C PHE A 411 12.07 -41.44 13.38
N VAL A 412 11.30 -42.43 13.83
CA VAL A 412 10.66 -43.43 12.98
C VAL A 412 9.16 -43.24 13.02
N VAL A 413 8.53 -43.10 11.85
CA VAL A 413 7.08 -43.21 11.70
C VAL A 413 6.75 -44.69 11.50
N ASP A 414 5.89 -45.25 12.34
CA ASP A 414 5.47 -46.63 12.23
C ASP A 414 4.35 -46.81 11.18
N LYS A 415 3.92 -48.07 10.99
CA LYS A 415 2.86 -48.44 10.05
C LYS A 415 1.49 -47.85 10.39
N ASN A 416 1.31 -47.39 11.63
CA ASN A 416 0.08 -46.79 12.14
C ASN A 416 0.15 -45.26 12.13
N GLY A 417 1.24 -44.67 11.61
CA GLY A 417 1.43 -43.22 11.56
C GLY A 417 1.87 -42.59 12.89
N SER A 418 2.26 -43.40 13.87
CA SER A 418 2.78 -42.90 15.16
C SER A 418 4.29 -42.76 15.12
N ILE A 419 4.83 -41.74 15.77
CA ILE A 419 6.28 -41.55 15.87
C ILE A 419 6.87 -42.33 17.05
N ARG A 420 8.07 -42.89 16.86
CA ARG A 420 8.90 -43.51 17.91
C ARG A 420 10.38 -43.20 17.67
N ASP A 421 11.22 -43.52 18.65
CA ASP A 421 12.67 -43.37 18.58
C ASP A 421 13.16 -41.94 18.24
N LEU A 422 12.42 -40.91 18.71
CA LEU A 422 12.80 -39.52 18.53
C LEU A 422 14.14 -39.23 19.25
N LYS A 423 15.08 -38.61 18.53
CA LYS A 423 16.38 -38.17 19.02
C LYS A 423 16.74 -36.84 18.37
N ALA A 424 17.50 -36.01 19.07
CA ALA A 424 18.12 -34.80 18.52
C ALA A 424 19.61 -34.81 18.89
N GLU A 425 20.47 -34.73 17.88
CA GLU A 425 21.93 -34.86 18.04
C GLU A 425 22.64 -33.68 17.38
N GLY A 426 23.61 -33.08 18.07
CA GLY A 426 24.30 -31.87 17.62
C GLY A 426 25.29 -31.38 18.67
N GLU A 427 26.12 -30.39 18.34
CA GLU A 427 27.20 -29.90 19.22
C GLU A 427 26.69 -29.12 20.43
N ASN A 428 25.47 -28.56 20.37
CA ASN A 428 24.90 -27.75 21.44
C ASN A 428 23.75 -28.48 22.14
N GLU A 429 24.01 -28.92 23.37
CA GLU A 429 23.05 -29.71 24.16
C GLU A 429 21.74 -28.95 24.45
N LYS A 430 21.82 -27.65 24.76
CA LYS A 430 20.62 -26.82 24.98
C LYS A 430 19.77 -26.75 23.71
N PHE A 431 20.40 -26.68 22.55
CA PHE A 431 19.73 -26.64 21.26
C PHE A 431 19.10 -27.98 20.94
N ASN A 432 19.82 -29.08 21.14
CA ASN A 432 19.29 -30.44 20.98
C ASN A 432 18.07 -30.69 21.87
N ASN A 433 18.14 -30.30 23.14
CA ASN A 433 17.04 -30.49 24.09
C ASN A 433 15.79 -29.70 23.70
N GLU A 434 15.97 -28.46 23.23
CA GLU A 434 14.85 -27.63 22.80
C GLU A 434 14.24 -28.13 21.50
N VAL A 435 15.08 -28.48 20.52
CA VAL A 435 14.66 -29.07 19.24
C VAL A 435 13.89 -30.39 19.49
N PHE A 436 14.39 -31.25 20.38
CA PHE A 436 13.70 -32.47 20.79
C PHE A 436 12.32 -32.16 21.39
N ARG A 437 12.25 -31.20 22.32
CA ARG A 437 11.01 -30.81 23.01
C ARG A 437 9.94 -30.34 22.03
N VAL A 438 10.28 -29.40 21.15
CA VAL A 438 9.30 -28.83 20.20
C VAL A 438 8.88 -29.82 19.13
N THR A 439 9.76 -30.72 18.71
CA THR A 439 9.41 -31.75 17.73
C THR A 439 8.56 -32.85 18.34
N ARG A 440 8.79 -33.21 19.61
CA ARG A 440 7.88 -34.06 20.35
C ARG A 440 6.48 -33.43 20.42
N GLU A 441 6.41 -32.19 20.90
CA GLU A 441 5.14 -31.44 21.04
C GLU A 441 4.41 -31.28 19.68
N ALA A 442 5.13 -31.01 18.60
CA ALA A 442 4.56 -30.90 17.26
C ALA A 442 3.97 -32.22 16.72
N ASN A 443 4.34 -33.36 17.32
CA ASN A 443 3.87 -34.69 16.97
C ASN A 443 2.97 -35.33 18.03
N GLU A 444 2.68 -34.64 19.14
CA GLU A 444 1.74 -35.14 20.14
C GLU A 444 0.31 -35.17 19.56
N ASN A 445 -0.34 -36.33 19.70
CA ASN A 445 -1.68 -36.58 19.16
C ASN A 445 -1.80 -36.39 17.63
N ILE A 446 -0.70 -36.56 16.89
CA ILE A 446 -0.68 -36.49 15.44
C ILE A 446 -0.49 -37.88 14.84
N THR A 447 -1.38 -38.26 13.93
CA THR A 447 -1.26 -39.46 13.11
C THR A 447 -0.74 -39.07 11.72
N TRP A 448 0.46 -39.54 11.38
CA TRP A 448 1.05 -39.39 10.06
C TRP A 448 0.37 -40.34 9.07
N LYS A 449 0.40 -39.99 7.79
CA LYS A 449 0.19 -40.98 6.74
C LYS A 449 1.44 -41.87 6.70
N PRO A 450 1.34 -43.19 6.90
CA PRO A 450 2.50 -44.06 6.90
C PRO A 450 3.13 -44.13 5.51
N ALA A 451 4.42 -44.44 5.45
CA ALA A 451 5.07 -44.72 4.18
C ALA A 451 4.51 -46.03 3.60
N THR A 452 4.45 -46.13 2.28
CA THR A 452 4.02 -47.35 1.59
C THR A 452 5.10 -47.82 0.65
N LYS A 453 5.37 -49.13 0.65
CA LYS A 453 6.23 -49.79 -0.33
C LYS A 453 5.39 -50.86 -1.01
N ASP A 454 5.29 -50.82 -2.33
CA ASP A 454 4.45 -51.76 -3.10
C ASP A 454 2.96 -51.74 -2.65
N GLY A 455 2.49 -50.60 -2.12
CA GLY A 455 1.15 -50.43 -1.56
C GLY A 455 0.98 -50.83 -0.08
N ASP A 456 1.96 -51.51 0.51
CA ASP A 456 1.91 -51.96 1.91
C ASP A 456 2.53 -50.94 2.87
N PRO A 457 1.89 -50.63 4.01
CA PRO A 457 2.45 -49.75 5.03
C PRO A 457 3.77 -50.28 5.61
N VAL A 458 4.80 -49.43 5.56
CA VAL A 458 6.16 -49.70 6.09
C VAL A 458 6.59 -48.61 7.06
N ALA A 459 7.46 -48.97 8.01
CA ALA A 459 8.06 -48.00 8.90
C ALA A 459 9.08 -47.15 8.12
N TYR A 460 9.11 -45.84 8.40
CA TYR A 460 9.96 -44.90 7.69
C TYR A 460 10.75 -44.04 8.68
N ARG A 461 12.08 -43.97 8.49
CA ARG A 461 12.96 -43.17 9.33
C ARG A 461 13.18 -41.80 8.70
N TYR A 462 12.90 -40.74 9.46
CA TYR A 462 13.28 -39.38 9.12
C TYR A 462 14.63 -39.01 9.72
N ASN A 463 15.35 -38.20 8.96
CA ASN A 463 16.55 -37.51 9.39
C ASN A 463 16.42 -36.04 8.94
N LEU A 464 16.18 -35.13 9.89
CA LEU A 464 15.89 -33.73 9.64
C LEU A 464 16.98 -32.83 10.26
N PRO A 465 17.88 -32.25 9.45
CA PRO A 465 18.83 -31.25 9.94
C PRO A 465 18.13 -29.92 10.22
N ILE A 466 18.46 -29.33 11.37
CA ILE A 466 17.94 -28.04 11.84
C ILE A 466 19.12 -27.17 12.26
N ALA A 467 19.10 -25.90 11.85
CA ALA A 467 20.09 -24.93 12.29
C ALA A 467 19.43 -23.64 12.80
N MET A 468 20.16 -22.90 13.61
CA MET A 468 19.80 -21.54 13.98
C MET A 468 21.06 -20.68 14.02
N GLN A 469 20.99 -19.50 13.41
CA GLN A 469 22.00 -18.49 13.56
C GLN A 469 21.63 -17.60 14.74
N PHE A 470 22.47 -17.56 15.77
CA PHE A 470 22.35 -16.59 16.85
C PHE A 470 23.25 -15.38 16.54
N THR A 471 22.66 -14.18 16.50
CA THR A 471 23.41 -12.92 16.38
C THR A 471 23.89 -12.49 17.76
N ALA A 472 25.13 -12.02 17.83
CA ALA A 472 25.68 -11.53 19.09
C ALA A 472 24.85 -10.35 19.57
N PHE A 473 24.39 -10.39 20.83
CA PHE A 473 23.91 -9.20 21.51
C PHE A 473 25.10 -8.24 21.65
N ASN A 474 25.26 -7.33 20.68
CA ASN A 474 26.08 -6.15 20.86
C ASN A 474 25.43 -5.33 21.97
N LYS A 475 25.95 -5.49 23.18
CA LYS A 475 25.65 -4.60 24.30
C LYS A 475 26.17 -3.23 23.89
N ALA A 476 25.29 -2.40 23.34
CA ALA A 476 25.59 -0.99 23.12
C ALA A 476 26.03 -0.41 24.48
N GLN A 477 27.32 -0.07 24.59
CA GLN A 477 27.89 0.62 25.74
C GLN A 477 27.52 2.10 25.69
#